data_AF-A0A2E6HW13-F1
#
_entry.id   AF-A0A2E6HW13-F1
#
_cell.length_a   1.000
_cell.length_b   1.000
_cell.length_c   1.000
_cell.angle_alpha   90.00
_cell.angle_beta   90.00
_cell.angle_gamma   90.00
#
_symmetry.space_group_name_H-M   'P 1'
#
loop_
_entity.id
_entity.type
_entity.pdbx_description
1 polymer ?
#
loop_
_entity_poly.entity_id
_entity_poly.type
_entity_poly.pdbx_seq_one_letter_code
_entity_poly.pdbx_strand_id
1 'polypeptide(L)'
;MNRRWVKAPLSYFRSTRSSSSTWVEPRSSLVFLWMALSLSAPCPASDWSQVARSGIRLHYSRDSGPVLADHVLDVLVEGRSEVARSLGGLDQVPIEAYLAQTSEQFHELSNHRVPHWGAGVAFPDSRTLVLRSLPGQSDELVQAARHELSHILLHAAVSKTAVRIPVWFNEGVAMWVAHEWRFHQSFEVLFAALGLGVLPLAEIESVLSFGSARAHLAYTESLLAVLLLVELGGHGAIPDMVDALSRGVSFDVALFQTTGMTPSAFESEFQCYVGRRFGPWAVLTTPEAIWLAVSLMILLCYVAIRFRNRARTAAWEDEDPLDALPLKLRLKVRRARRSGESRDEH
;
A
#
# COMPACT_ATOMS: atom_id res chain seq x y z
N MET A 1 32.06 11.65 21.53
CA MET A 1 31.69 10.81 20.37
C MET A 1 32.80 10.88 19.33
N ASN A 2 33.44 9.74 19.04
CA ASN A 2 34.59 9.66 18.16
C ASN A 2 34.09 9.49 16.70
N ARG A 3 34.18 10.55 15.88
CA ARG A 3 33.70 10.55 14.49
C ARG A 3 34.77 9.93 13.58
N ARG A 4 34.44 8.84 12.88
CA ARG A 4 35.33 8.20 11.90
C ARG A 4 34.71 8.21 10.52
N TRP A 5 35.45 8.76 9.56
CA TRP A 5 35.17 8.72 8.14
C TRP A 5 35.52 7.33 7.60
N VAL A 6 34.58 6.66 6.95
CA VAL A 6 34.81 5.31 6.38
C VAL A 6 34.25 5.33 4.96
N LYS A 7 35.07 4.87 4.01
CA LYS A 7 34.62 4.61 2.63
C LYS A 7 33.76 3.35 2.64
N ALA A 8 32.54 3.43 2.12
CA ALA A 8 31.71 2.24 1.90
C ALA A 8 32.41 1.30 0.88
N PRO A 9 32.58 0.00 1.17
CA PRO A 9 33.08 -0.95 0.17
C PRO A 9 31.95 -1.30 -0.81
N LEU A 10 32.05 -0.79 -2.03
CA LEU A 10 31.16 -1.08 -3.17
C LEU A 10 31.25 -2.53 -3.71
N SER A 11 31.84 -3.47 -2.96
CA SER A 11 32.28 -4.77 -3.50
C SER A 11 31.50 -6.01 -3.05
N TYR A 12 30.33 -5.88 -2.40
CA TYR A 12 29.56 -7.08 -2.01
C TYR A 12 28.63 -7.64 -3.10
N PHE A 13 28.52 -6.99 -4.26
CA PHE A 13 27.64 -7.43 -5.36
C PHE A 13 28.43 -7.83 -6.62
N ARG A 14 29.10 -8.98 -6.60
CA ARG A 14 29.50 -9.70 -7.83
C ARG A 14 29.45 -11.22 -7.61
N SER A 15 28.49 -11.90 -8.24
CA SER A 15 28.61 -13.33 -8.49
C SER A 15 29.51 -13.54 -9.70
N THR A 16 30.64 -14.22 -9.54
CA THR A 16 31.54 -14.58 -10.62
C THR A 16 30.99 -15.78 -11.38
N ARG A 17 30.63 -15.57 -12.66
CA ARG A 17 30.47 -16.67 -13.63
C ARG A 17 31.86 -17.04 -14.14
N SER A 18 32.35 -18.23 -13.80
CA SER A 18 33.58 -18.78 -14.37
C SER A 18 33.27 -19.40 -15.74
N SER A 19 33.88 -18.89 -16.79
CA SER A 19 34.10 -19.67 -18.01
C SER A 19 35.56 -19.52 -18.39
N SER A 20 36.29 -20.62 -18.22
CA SER A 20 37.64 -20.86 -18.69
C SER A 20 37.70 -20.87 -20.22
N SER A 21 38.62 -20.13 -20.81
CA SER A 21 39.36 -20.62 -21.98
C SER A 21 40.71 -19.93 -22.06
N THR A 22 41.72 -20.79 -22.02
CA THR A 22 43.15 -20.58 -22.06
C THR A 22 43.68 -20.18 -23.45
N TRP A 23 44.86 -19.55 -23.42
CA TRP A 23 46.03 -19.73 -24.30
C TRP A 23 46.48 -18.58 -25.23
N VAL A 24 47.76 -18.21 -24.98
CA VAL A 24 48.87 -17.84 -25.88
C VAL A 24 49.16 -16.34 -26.08
N GLU A 25 50.23 -15.92 -25.40
CA GLU A 25 51.16 -14.82 -25.74
C GLU A 25 52.09 -15.26 -26.89
N PRO A 26 52.61 -14.34 -27.74
CA PRO A 26 53.88 -13.71 -27.38
C PRO A 26 54.11 -12.25 -27.84
N ARG A 27 54.79 -11.51 -26.94
CA ARG A 27 55.92 -10.58 -27.15
C ARG A 27 56.01 -9.77 -28.46
N SER A 28 55.92 -8.45 -28.31
CA SER A 28 56.85 -7.52 -28.96
C SER A 28 56.82 -6.13 -28.32
N SER A 29 58.02 -5.66 -27.98
CA SER A 29 58.36 -4.41 -27.31
C SER A 29 58.15 -3.20 -28.20
N LEU A 30 57.35 -2.22 -27.79
CA LEU A 30 57.48 -0.83 -28.24
C LEU A 30 57.06 0.13 -27.11
N VAL A 31 58.05 0.90 -26.65
CA VAL A 31 57.93 1.96 -25.65
C VAL A 31 57.26 3.16 -26.32
N PHE A 32 56.03 3.47 -25.93
CA PHE A 32 55.42 4.79 -26.13
C PHE A 32 55.13 5.38 -24.75
N LEU A 33 56.02 6.29 -24.33
CA LEU A 33 55.85 7.07 -23.11
C LEU A 33 54.79 8.17 -23.36
N TRP A 34 53.52 7.80 -23.33
CA TRP A 34 52.43 8.76 -23.20
C TRP A 34 52.32 9.16 -21.74
N MET A 35 52.83 10.35 -21.43
CA MET A 35 52.64 11.03 -20.15
C MET A 35 51.19 11.53 -20.09
N ALA A 36 50.25 10.60 -19.89
CA ALA A 36 48.87 10.91 -19.56
C ALA A 36 48.86 11.42 -18.12
N LEU A 37 48.87 12.75 -17.97
CA LEU A 37 48.43 13.41 -16.76
C LEU A 37 46.95 13.04 -16.56
N SER A 38 46.72 11.87 -15.99
CA SER A 38 45.43 11.48 -15.45
C SER A 38 45.26 12.31 -14.20
N LEU A 39 44.80 13.54 -14.39
CA LEU A 39 43.95 14.20 -13.40
C LEU A 39 42.80 13.22 -13.16
N SER A 40 43.03 12.33 -12.20
CA SER A 40 41.97 11.62 -11.53
C SER A 40 41.17 12.73 -10.89
N ALA A 41 40.19 13.27 -11.64
CA ALA A 41 39.07 13.94 -11.01
C ALA A 41 38.62 12.94 -9.95
N PRO A 42 38.66 13.29 -8.64
CA PRO A 42 38.09 12.42 -7.66
C PRO A 42 36.64 12.22 -8.09
N CYS A 43 36.34 11.02 -8.57
CA CYS A 43 34.97 10.55 -8.63
C CYS A 43 34.38 10.90 -7.27
N PRO A 44 33.27 11.66 -7.19
CA PRO A 44 32.70 12.01 -5.90
C PRO A 44 32.27 10.68 -5.27
N ALA A 45 33.18 10.09 -4.49
CA ALA A 45 32.86 9.05 -3.56
C ALA A 45 31.79 9.68 -2.68
N SER A 46 30.57 9.19 -2.81
CA SER A 46 29.44 9.68 -2.02
C SER A 46 29.89 9.81 -0.55
N ASP A 47 29.97 11.05 -0.06
CA ASP A 47 30.46 11.43 1.26
C ASP A 47 29.42 11.00 2.32
N TRP A 48 29.31 9.70 2.57
CA TRP A 48 28.47 9.14 3.61
C TRP A 48 29.13 9.36 4.97
N SER A 49 28.43 10.10 5.84
CA SER A 49 28.72 10.14 7.26
C SER A 49 28.00 9.00 7.96
N GLN A 50 28.53 8.56 9.10
CA GLN A 50 27.93 7.47 9.87
C GLN A 50 27.67 7.88 11.32
N VAL A 51 26.56 7.41 11.86
CA VAL A 51 26.22 7.46 13.28
C VAL A 51 25.73 6.07 13.70
N ALA A 52 26.02 5.65 14.93
CA ALA A 52 25.62 4.34 15.40
C ALA A 52 25.11 4.40 16.84
N ARG A 53 24.04 3.64 17.12
CA ARG A 53 23.38 3.54 18.43
C ARG A 53 22.73 2.17 18.53
N SER A 54 22.89 1.50 19.68
CA SER A 54 22.21 0.23 19.99
C SER A 54 22.38 -0.87 18.91
N GLY A 55 23.52 -0.93 18.22
CA GLY A 55 23.76 -1.93 17.16
C GLY A 55 23.14 -1.60 15.80
N ILE A 56 22.55 -0.42 15.63
CA ILE A 56 22.16 0.13 14.33
C ILE A 56 23.22 1.14 13.89
N ARG A 57 23.71 1.01 12.65
CA ARG A 57 24.60 1.98 12.00
C ARG A 57 23.87 2.64 10.86
N LEU A 58 23.67 3.95 10.96
CA LEU A 58 23.03 4.76 9.93
C LEU A 58 24.09 5.52 9.13
N HIS A 59 24.07 5.34 7.82
CA HIS A 59 24.82 6.10 6.84
C HIS A 59 23.92 7.18 6.25
N TYR A 60 24.37 8.43 6.26
CA TYR A 60 23.63 9.57 5.72
C TYR A 60 24.55 10.48 4.88
N SER A 61 24.00 11.10 3.84
CA SER A 61 24.73 12.07 3.01
C SER A 61 24.97 13.37 3.79
N ARG A 62 26.00 14.13 3.40
CA ARG A 62 26.27 15.46 3.99
C ARG A 62 25.03 16.37 3.93
N ASP A 63 24.25 16.27 2.87
CA ASP A 63 23.04 17.07 2.61
C ASP A 63 21.94 16.82 3.66
N SER A 64 21.92 15.63 4.26
CA SER A 64 20.91 15.29 5.28
C SER A 64 21.07 16.05 6.59
N GLY A 65 22.32 16.43 6.90
CA GLY A 65 22.66 17.02 8.17
C GLY A 65 22.58 16.03 9.36
N PRO A 66 23.35 16.28 10.43
CA PRO A 66 23.43 15.37 11.57
C PRO A 66 22.17 15.32 12.43
N VAL A 67 21.33 16.36 12.41
CA VAL A 67 20.10 16.43 13.23
C VAL A 67 19.05 15.44 12.72
N LEU A 68 18.79 15.44 11.41
CA LEU A 68 17.87 14.48 10.80
C LEU A 68 18.39 13.04 10.98
N ALA A 69 19.70 12.83 10.80
CA ALA A 69 20.29 11.51 11.00
C ALA A 69 20.11 10.99 12.43
N ASP A 70 20.25 11.83 13.46
CA ASP A 70 20.02 11.41 14.85
C ASP A 70 18.55 11.08 15.10
N HIS A 71 17.62 11.88 14.57
CA HIS A 71 16.19 11.61 14.64
C HIS A 71 15.80 10.29 13.94
N VAL A 72 16.30 10.05 12.72
CA VAL A 72 16.06 8.80 11.99
C VAL A 72 16.63 7.60 12.75
N LEU A 73 17.80 7.76 13.38
CA LEU A 73 18.39 6.71 14.19
C LEU A 73 17.54 6.38 15.42
N ASP A 74 16.92 7.39 16.06
CA ASP A 74 15.99 7.18 17.16
C ASP A 74 14.74 6.43 16.71
N VAL A 75 14.15 6.82 15.56
CA VAL A 75 13.04 6.11 14.93
C VAL A 75 13.39 4.64 14.65
N LEU A 76 14.60 4.37 14.14
CA LEU A 76 15.05 3.01 13.88
C LEU A 76 15.26 2.17 15.16
N VAL A 77 15.80 2.77 16.22
CA VAL A 77 16.03 2.09 17.50
C VAL A 77 14.71 1.75 18.19
N GLU A 78 13.78 2.71 18.24
CA GLU A 78 12.44 2.51 18.80
C GLU A 78 11.66 1.50 17.96
N GLY A 79 11.59 1.71 16.64
CA GLY A 79 10.92 0.82 15.71
C GLY A 79 11.43 -0.62 15.78
N ARG A 80 12.76 -0.82 15.88
CA ARG A 80 13.32 -2.19 16.00
C ARG A 80 12.84 -2.86 17.28
N SER A 81 12.75 -2.12 18.37
CA SER A 81 12.32 -2.63 19.67
C SER A 81 10.83 -3.00 19.66
N GLU A 82 10.00 -2.20 19.00
CA GLU A 82 8.56 -2.47 18.85
C GLU A 82 8.26 -3.65 17.93
N VAL A 83 8.93 -3.70 16.76
CA VAL A 83 8.80 -4.80 15.82
C VAL A 83 9.30 -6.10 16.46
N ALA A 84 10.47 -6.07 17.12
CA ALA A 84 10.99 -7.22 17.85
C ALA A 84 9.98 -7.76 18.88
N ARG A 85 9.35 -6.88 19.66
CA ARG A 85 8.30 -7.29 20.62
C ARG A 85 7.12 -7.97 19.93
N SER A 86 6.71 -7.46 18.78
CA SER A 86 5.58 -8.00 18.00
C SER A 86 5.89 -9.36 17.38
N LEU A 87 7.17 -9.64 17.08
CA LEU A 87 7.65 -10.92 16.55
C LEU A 87 8.10 -11.91 17.63
N GLY A 88 8.06 -11.52 18.92
CA GLY A 88 8.49 -12.37 20.03
C GLY A 88 9.98 -12.30 20.40
N GLY A 89 10.77 -11.36 19.85
CA GLY A 89 12.16 -11.12 20.23
C GLY A 89 13.02 -10.47 19.13
N LEU A 90 14.35 -10.56 19.26
CA LEU A 90 15.38 -10.11 18.28
C LEU A 90 15.71 -8.61 18.26
N ASP A 91 15.58 -7.93 19.40
CA ASP A 91 15.92 -6.51 19.58
C ASP A 91 17.43 -6.20 19.49
N GLN A 92 18.30 -7.21 19.42
CA GLN A 92 19.76 -7.08 19.35
C GLN A 92 20.35 -7.37 17.95
N VAL A 93 19.51 -7.60 16.94
CA VAL A 93 20.00 -7.84 15.57
C VAL A 93 20.73 -6.58 15.08
N PRO A 94 21.99 -6.70 14.62
CA PRO A 94 22.74 -5.57 14.08
C PRO A 94 22.19 -5.21 12.70
N ILE A 95 22.01 -3.91 12.45
CA ILE A 95 21.37 -3.39 11.24
C ILE A 95 22.23 -2.27 10.64
N GLU A 96 22.43 -2.34 9.33
CA GLU A 96 23.02 -1.28 8.53
C GLU A 96 21.90 -0.51 7.83
N ALA A 97 21.83 0.79 8.01
CA ALA A 97 20.78 1.64 7.48
C ALA A 97 21.37 2.74 6.59
N TYR A 98 20.69 3.07 5.49
CA TYR A 98 21.08 4.17 4.60
C TYR A 98 19.92 5.16 4.47
N LEU A 99 20.23 6.45 4.62
CA LEU A 99 19.27 7.54 4.46
C LEU A 99 19.44 8.22 3.11
N ALA A 100 18.51 7.97 2.19
CA ALA A 100 18.43 8.66 0.91
C ALA A 100 17.56 9.92 1.03
N GLN A 101 18.00 11.02 0.42
CA GLN A 101 17.21 12.26 0.36
C GLN A 101 16.60 12.54 -1.01
N THR A 102 17.13 11.89 -2.05
CA THR A 102 16.60 12.02 -3.41
C THR A 102 16.16 10.68 -3.93
N SER A 103 15.26 10.71 -4.91
CA SER A 103 14.80 9.50 -5.60
C SER A 103 15.95 8.80 -6.32
N GLU A 104 16.92 9.54 -6.84
CA GLU A 104 18.11 9.02 -7.51
C GLU A 104 19.00 8.25 -6.52
N GLN A 105 19.31 8.85 -5.36
CA GLN A 105 20.07 8.18 -4.30
C GLN A 105 19.36 6.89 -3.84
N PHE A 106 18.04 6.95 -3.69
CA PHE A 106 17.24 5.80 -3.30
C PHE A 106 17.25 4.71 -4.37
N HIS A 107 17.14 5.07 -5.65
CA HIS A 107 17.20 4.13 -6.77
C HIS A 107 18.58 3.47 -6.91
N GLU A 108 19.67 4.23 -6.72
CA GLU A 108 21.03 3.70 -6.72
C GLU A 108 21.25 2.72 -5.57
N LEU A 109 20.90 3.11 -4.34
CA LEU A 109 21.04 2.27 -3.16
C LEU A 109 20.15 1.02 -3.19
N SER A 110 18.99 1.10 -3.83
CA SER A 110 18.06 -0.02 -4.01
C SER A 110 18.41 -0.93 -5.19
N ASN A 111 19.52 -0.67 -5.91
CA ASN A 111 19.91 -1.38 -7.12
C ASN A 111 18.81 -1.41 -8.20
N HIS A 112 17.98 -0.36 -8.28
CA HIS A 112 16.81 -0.28 -9.18
C HIS A 112 15.78 -1.42 -9.01
N ARG A 113 15.77 -2.12 -7.87
CA ARG A 113 14.87 -3.27 -7.63
C ARG A 113 13.51 -2.88 -7.07
N VAL A 114 13.34 -1.62 -6.67
CA VAL A 114 12.16 -1.14 -5.95
C VAL A 114 11.32 -0.25 -6.85
N PRO A 115 9.98 -0.43 -6.88
CA PRO A 115 9.09 0.49 -7.54
C PRO A 115 9.24 1.93 -7.04
N HIS A 116 8.95 2.91 -7.89
CA HIS A 116 9.08 4.34 -7.60
C HIS A 116 8.24 4.85 -6.40
N TRP A 117 7.27 4.06 -5.92
CA TRP A 117 6.37 4.43 -4.82
C TRP A 117 6.88 4.01 -3.43
N GLY A 118 7.93 3.17 -3.34
CA GLY A 118 8.48 2.74 -2.06
C GLY A 118 9.13 3.88 -1.26
N ALA A 119 8.84 3.97 0.03
CA ALA A 119 9.51 4.86 0.98
C ALA A 119 10.72 4.19 1.67
N GLY A 120 10.83 2.86 1.56
CA GLY A 120 11.91 2.05 2.10
C GLY A 120 12.21 0.83 1.23
N VAL A 121 13.33 0.17 1.53
CA VAL A 121 13.62 -1.20 1.09
C VAL A 121 14.55 -1.91 2.06
N ALA A 122 14.26 -3.17 2.33
CA ALA A 122 15.10 -4.09 3.09
C ALA A 122 15.85 -5.08 2.19
N PHE A 123 17.07 -5.39 2.60
CA PHE A 123 17.89 -6.50 2.14
C PHE A 123 18.13 -7.42 3.36
N PRO A 124 17.23 -8.39 3.61
CA PRO A 124 17.25 -9.15 4.86
C PRO A 124 18.50 -10.00 5.06
N ASP A 125 19.10 -10.52 3.98
CA ASP A 125 20.34 -11.31 4.01
C ASP A 125 21.52 -10.53 4.59
N SER A 126 21.67 -9.27 4.18
CA SER A 126 22.74 -8.38 4.65
C SER A 126 22.32 -7.52 5.85
N ARG A 127 21.10 -7.69 6.36
CA ARG A 127 20.49 -6.88 7.42
C ARG A 127 20.61 -5.38 7.13
N THR A 128 20.40 -5.04 5.87
CA THR A 128 20.53 -3.68 5.37
C THR A 128 19.16 -3.13 5.05
N LEU A 129 18.89 -1.89 5.42
CA LEU A 129 17.72 -1.16 4.96
C LEU A 129 18.11 0.19 4.38
N VAL A 130 17.30 0.67 3.45
CA VAL A 130 17.41 2.00 2.85
C VAL A 130 16.10 2.71 3.08
N LEU A 131 16.14 3.90 3.67
CA LEU A 131 14.97 4.74 3.86
C LEU A 131 15.09 6.02 3.06
N ARG A 132 13.97 6.48 2.53
CA ARG A 132 13.86 7.78 1.88
C ARG A 132 13.11 8.74 2.80
N SER A 133 13.77 9.83 3.18
CA SER A 133 13.15 10.87 4.01
C SER A 133 12.85 12.11 3.16
N LEU A 134 11.57 12.47 3.09
CA LEU A 134 11.12 13.71 2.45
C LEU A 134 10.64 14.73 3.51
N PRO A 135 10.83 16.04 3.29
CA PRO A 135 10.32 17.06 4.20
C PRO A 135 8.81 16.93 4.44
N GLY A 136 8.38 16.93 5.70
CA GLY A 136 6.97 16.85 6.09
C GLY A 136 6.36 15.44 6.10
N GLN A 137 7.15 14.38 5.91
CA GLN A 137 6.70 12.98 5.88
C GLN A 137 7.29 12.16 7.05
N SER A 138 7.16 12.66 8.28
CA SER A 138 7.70 11.98 9.47
C SER A 138 6.98 10.67 9.75
N ASP A 139 5.65 10.65 9.59
CA ASP A 139 4.84 9.48 9.92
C ASP A 139 5.06 8.37 8.90
N GLU A 140 5.17 8.71 7.62
CA GLU A 140 5.53 7.77 6.55
C GLU A 140 6.93 7.18 6.76
N LEU A 141 7.89 7.98 7.25
CA LEU A 141 9.23 7.50 7.56
C LEU A 141 9.20 6.48 8.71
N VAL A 142 8.43 6.73 9.78
CA VAL A 142 8.26 5.78 10.89
C VAL A 142 7.61 4.48 10.41
N GLN A 143 6.55 4.59 9.60
CA GLN A 143 5.87 3.43 9.00
C GLN A 143 6.83 2.60 8.14
N ALA A 144 7.52 3.24 7.20
CA ALA A 144 8.50 2.59 6.33
C ALA A 144 9.63 1.94 7.15
N ALA A 145 10.15 2.63 8.18
CA ALA A 145 11.17 2.07 9.05
C ALA A 145 10.70 0.77 9.73
N ARG A 146 9.50 0.78 10.33
CA ARG A 146 8.93 -0.42 10.96
C ARG A 146 8.68 -1.55 9.95
N HIS A 147 8.22 -1.21 8.74
CA HIS A 147 8.01 -2.15 7.64
C HIS A 147 9.32 -2.86 7.27
N GLU A 148 10.37 -2.10 6.94
CA GLU A 148 11.65 -2.67 6.52
C GLU A 148 12.35 -3.44 7.65
N LEU A 149 12.21 -2.96 8.89
CA LEU A 149 12.72 -3.67 10.06
C LEU A 149 12.00 -5.01 10.27
N SER A 150 10.71 -5.11 9.96
CA SER A 150 9.95 -6.36 10.01
C SER A 150 10.58 -7.44 9.14
N HIS A 151 10.88 -7.13 7.88
CA HIS A 151 11.52 -8.08 6.97
C HIS A 151 12.88 -8.55 7.48
N ILE A 152 13.71 -7.63 7.99
CA ILE A 152 15.03 -7.98 8.53
C ILE A 152 14.91 -8.88 9.75
N LEU A 153 14.04 -8.53 10.70
CA LEU A 153 13.89 -9.29 11.94
C LEU A 153 13.22 -10.65 11.72
N LEU A 154 12.18 -10.71 10.88
CA LEU A 154 11.54 -11.97 10.51
C LEU A 154 12.51 -12.91 9.80
N HIS A 155 13.28 -12.39 8.84
CA HIS A 155 14.33 -13.17 8.19
C HIS A 155 15.40 -13.62 9.17
N ALA A 156 15.87 -12.74 10.06
CA ALA A 156 16.85 -13.09 11.07
C ALA A 156 16.36 -14.22 11.99
N ALA A 157 15.07 -14.23 12.35
CA ALA A 157 14.44 -15.27 13.16
C ALA A 157 14.54 -16.66 12.52
N VAL A 158 14.33 -16.74 11.20
CA VAL A 158 14.23 -18.02 10.49
C VAL A 158 15.49 -18.39 9.70
N SER A 159 16.47 -17.47 9.57
CA SER A 159 17.66 -17.62 8.71
C SER A 159 18.52 -18.87 8.96
N LYS A 160 18.42 -19.45 10.16
CA LYS A 160 19.14 -20.69 10.53
C LYS A 160 18.39 -21.96 10.11
N THR A 161 17.20 -21.81 9.54
CA THR A 161 16.31 -22.89 9.12
C THR A 161 16.14 -22.85 7.60
N ALA A 162 15.78 -23.98 7.00
CA ALA A 162 15.43 -24.05 5.58
C ALA A 162 13.94 -23.76 5.33
N VAL A 163 13.25 -23.12 6.27
CA VAL A 163 11.80 -22.90 6.19
C VAL A 163 11.50 -21.77 5.21
N ARG A 164 10.61 -22.03 4.25
CA ARG A 164 10.09 -21.03 3.34
C ARG A 164 8.93 -20.29 3.99
N ILE A 165 9.02 -18.96 4.03
CA ILE A 165 7.93 -18.09 4.44
C ILE A 165 7.12 -17.68 3.19
N PRO A 166 5.78 -17.85 3.18
CA PRO A 166 4.94 -17.32 2.12
C PRO A 166 5.04 -15.80 2.03
N VAL A 167 5.08 -15.28 0.81
CA VAL A 167 5.21 -13.84 0.55
C VAL A 167 4.10 -13.03 1.24
N TRP A 168 2.85 -13.49 1.15
CA TRP A 168 1.72 -12.81 1.79
C TRP A 168 1.90 -12.66 3.30
N PHE A 169 2.54 -13.63 3.96
CA PHE A 169 2.77 -13.55 5.41
C PHE A 169 3.89 -12.55 5.72
N ASN A 170 4.99 -12.59 4.96
CA ASN A 170 6.09 -11.63 5.12
C ASN A 170 5.61 -10.18 4.93
N GLU A 171 4.90 -9.90 3.83
CA GLU A 171 4.35 -8.57 3.55
C GLU A 171 3.25 -8.17 4.54
N GLY A 172 2.33 -9.09 4.84
CA GLY A 172 1.22 -8.83 5.75
C GLY A 172 1.69 -8.51 7.17
N VAL A 173 2.72 -9.20 7.66
CA VAL A 173 3.32 -8.91 8.97
C VAL A 173 4.01 -7.56 8.96
N ALA A 174 4.74 -7.23 7.90
CA ALA A 174 5.36 -5.91 7.74
C ALA A 174 4.34 -4.77 7.76
N MET A 175 3.25 -4.89 6.99
CA MET A 175 2.13 -3.94 7.01
C MET A 175 1.47 -3.83 8.40
N TRP A 176 1.30 -4.98 9.08
CA TRP A 176 0.65 -5.04 10.38
C TRP A 176 1.47 -4.34 11.46
N VAL A 177 2.77 -4.64 11.59
CA VAL A 177 3.64 -4.00 12.60
C VAL A 177 3.95 -2.54 12.28
N ALA A 178 3.99 -2.17 10.99
CA ALA A 178 4.17 -0.79 10.58
C ALA A 178 2.95 0.09 10.92
N HIS A 179 1.83 -0.52 11.30
CA HIS A 179 0.54 0.16 11.48
C HIS A 179 0.17 0.96 10.23
N GLU A 180 0.44 0.40 9.03
CA GLU A 180 0.08 0.98 7.73
C GLU A 180 -1.43 0.86 7.45
N TRP A 181 -2.23 1.15 8.46
CA TRP A 181 -3.68 1.17 8.40
C TRP A 181 -4.15 2.56 8.02
N ARG A 182 -4.19 2.84 6.73
CA ARG A 182 -5.01 3.93 6.21
C ARG A 182 -6.40 3.37 5.92
N PHE A 183 -7.25 3.28 6.95
CA PHE A 183 -8.64 2.80 6.84
C PHE A 183 -9.38 3.37 5.63
N HIS A 184 -9.14 4.64 5.27
CA HIS A 184 -9.78 5.28 4.10
C HIS A 184 -9.23 4.81 2.73
N GLN A 185 -7.96 4.40 2.64
CA GLN A 185 -7.35 3.94 1.37
C GLN A 185 -7.68 2.47 1.08
N SER A 186 -7.84 1.65 2.13
CA SER A 186 -8.17 0.24 1.99
C SER A 186 -9.57 0.01 1.42
N PHE A 187 -10.56 0.87 1.72
CA PHE A 187 -11.93 0.69 1.21
C PHE A 187 -12.05 0.92 -0.30
N GLU A 188 -11.37 1.92 -0.87
CA GLU A 188 -11.43 2.21 -2.31
C GLU A 188 -10.70 1.16 -3.15
N VAL A 189 -9.55 0.71 -2.66
CA VAL A 189 -8.73 -0.34 -3.29
C VAL A 189 -9.45 -1.68 -3.23
N LEU A 190 -10.14 -1.95 -2.13
CA LEU A 190 -10.91 -3.17 -1.94
C LEU A 190 -12.22 -3.16 -2.73
N PHE A 191 -12.84 -1.98 -2.92
CA PHE A 191 -13.95 -1.83 -3.86
C PHE A 191 -13.51 -2.11 -5.31
N ALA A 192 -12.30 -1.67 -5.69
CA ALA A 192 -11.70 -2.02 -6.97
C ALA A 192 -11.38 -3.52 -7.06
N ALA A 193 -10.99 -4.15 -5.95
CA ALA A 193 -10.77 -5.59 -5.84
C ALA A 193 -12.05 -6.42 -5.97
N LEU A 194 -13.19 -5.95 -5.45
CA LEU A 194 -14.49 -6.61 -5.66
C LEU A 194 -14.86 -6.72 -7.15
N GLY A 195 -14.36 -5.81 -7.99
CA GLY A 195 -14.50 -5.89 -9.44
C GLY A 195 -13.57 -6.90 -10.11
N LEU A 196 -12.44 -7.26 -9.47
CA LEU A 196 -11.39 -8.15 -10.00
C LEU A 196 -11.36 -9.55 -9.36
N GLY A 197 -11.99 -9.73 -8.19
CA GLY A 197 -11.91 -10.93 -7.37
C GLY A 197 -10.80 -10.87 -6.32
N VAL A 198 -10.96 -11.63 -5.22
CA VAL A 198 -9.90 -11.84 -4.20
C VAL A 198 -8.84 -12.76 -4.80
N LEU A 199 -7.55 -12.41 -4.70
CA LEU A 199 -6.49 -13.28 -5.21
C LEU A 199 -6.30 -14.46 -4.25
N PRO A 200 -6.05 -15.68 -4.78
CA PRO A 200 -5.59 -16.78 -3.94
C PRO A 200 -4.26 -16.39 -3.27
N LEU A 201 -4.08 -16.71 -1.97
CA LEU A 201 -2.85 -16.31 -1.25
C LEU A 201 -1.57 -16.88 -1.88
N ALA A 202 -1.67 -18.03 -2.55
CA ALA A 202 -0.57 -18.63 -3.29
C ALA A 202 -0.16 -17.82 -4.54
N GLU A 203 -1.05 -17.01 -5.10
CA GLU A 203 -0.80 -16.21 -6.30
C GLU A 203 -0.16 -14.84 -5.97
N ILE A 204 -0.23 -14.39 -4.72
CA ILE A 204 0.34 -13.11 -4.27
C ILE A 204 1.82 -12.96 -4.63
N GLU A 205 2.62 -14.04 -4.50
CA GLU A 205 4.04 -14.06 -4.87
C GLU A 205 4.24 -13.69 -6.35
N SER A 206 3.37 -14.18 -7.24
CA SER A 206 3.43 -13.85 -8.66
C SER A 206 2.98 -12.41 -8.91
N VAL A 207 1.98 -11.93 -8.19
CA VAL A 207 1.36 -10.61 -8.42
C VAL A 207 2.26 -9.46 -7.97
N LEU A 208 3.03 -9.62 -6.89
CA LEU A 208 3.99 -8.58 -6.47
C LEU A 208 5.08 -8.31 -7.53
N SER A 209 5.29 -9.23 -8.46
CA SER A 209 6.20 -9.03 -9.59
C SER A 209 5.60 -8.23 -10.77
N PHE A 210 4.29 -7.91 -10.75
CA PHE A 210 3.57 -7.25 -11.85
C PHE A 210 2.73 -6.03 -11.41
N GLY A 211 3.06 -4.83 -11.93
CA GLY A 211 2.17 -3.66 -12.00
C GLY A 211 1.71 -3.02 -10.67
N SER A 212 1.55 -1.69 -10.64
CA SER A 212 1.30 -0.95 -9.39
C SER A 212 -0.07 -1.23 -8.74
N ALA A 213 -1.15 -1.32 -9.50
CA ALA A 213 -2.50 -1.48 -8.94
C ALA A 213 -2.76 -2.89 -8.36
N ARG A 214 -2.29 -3.94 -9.06
CA ARG A 214 -2.40 -5.32 -8.57
C ARG A 214 -1.45 -5.60 -7.41
N ALA A 215 -0.25 -5.01 -7.42
CA ALA A 215 0.66 -5.08 -6.26
C ALA A 215 0.00 -4.49 -5.01
N HIS A 216 -0.66 -3.34 -5.12
CA HIS A 216 -1.34 -2.73 -3.97
C HIS A 216 -2.49 -3.58 -3.42
N LEU A 217 -3.24 -4.26 -4.30
CA LEU A 217 -4.22 -5.28 -3.87
C LEU A 217 -3.54 -6.42 -3.10
N ALA A 218 -2.45 -6.98 -3.65
CA ALA A 218 -1.72 -8.06 -3.01
C ALA A 218 -1.18 -7.68 -1.61
N TYR A 219 -0.68 -6.46 -1.42
CA TYR A 219 -0.31 -5.95 -0.09
C TYR A 219 -1.51 -5.85 0.87
N THR A 220 -2.64 -5.36 0.37
CA THR A 220 -3.88 -5.23 1.16
C THR A 220 -4.40 -6.60 1.59
N GLU A 221 -4.45 -7.57 0.69
CA GLU A 221 -4.87 -8.95 1.00
C GLU A 221 -3.91 -9.63 1.96
N SER A 222 -2.61 -9.40 1.81
CA SER A 222 -1.57 -9.88 2.74
C SER A 222 -1.83 -9.39 4.17
N LEU A 223 -2.12 -8.09 4.33
CA LEU A 223 -2.48 -7.51 5.63
C LEU A 223 -3.78 -8.12 6.18
N LEU A 224 -4.82 -8.27 5.35
CA LEU A 224 -6.10 -8.85 5.78
C LEU A 224 -5.96 -10.31 6.21
N ALA A 225 -5.12 -11.10 5.53
CA ALA A 225 -4.83 -12.47 5.90
C ALA A 225 -4.11 -12.55 7.25
N VAL A 226 -3.12 -11.68 7.50
CA VAL A 226 -2.46 -11.59 8.81
C VAL A 226 -3.43 -11.16 9.91
N LEU A 227 -4.40 -10.30 9.60
CA LEU A 227 -5.44 -9.92 10.56
C LEU A 227 -6.37 -11.07 10.91
N LEU A 228 -6.79 -11.85 9.92
CA LEU A 228 -7.55 -13.07 10.19
C LEU A 228 -6.72 -14.05 11.04
N LEU A 229 -5.41 -14.20 10.76
CA LEU A 229 -4.52 -15.04 11.55
C LEU A 229 -4.44 -14.58 13.01
N VAL A 230 -4.35 -13.27 13.27
CA VAL A 230 -4.39 -12.70 14.62
C VAL A 230 -5.76 -12.85 15.27
N GLU A 231 -6.86 -12.75 14.52
CA GLU A 231 -8.21 -12.97 15.02
C GLU A 231 -8.42 -14.43 15.45
N LEU A 232 -7.90 -15.39 14.69
CA LEU A 232 -8.00 -16.83 14.97
C LEU A 232 -7.03 -17.30 16.06
N GLY A 233 -5.77 -16.86 16.02
CA GLY A 233 -4.72 -17.28 16.95
C GLY A 233 -4.58 -16.40 18.21
N GLY A 234 -5.31 -15.29 18.27
CA GLY A 234 -5.24 -14.34 19.38
C GLY A 234 -3.94 -13.52 19.44
N HIS A 235 -3.69 -12.91 20.60
CA HIS A 235 -2.55 -11.99 20.79
C HIS A 235 -1.17 -12.63 20.57
N GLY A 236 -1.05 -13.94 20.75
CA GLY A 236 0.19 -14.70 20.56
C GLY A 236 0.45 -15.15 19.12
N ALA A 237 -0.49 -14.96 18.19
CA ALA A 237 -0.46 -15.61 16.88
C ALA A 237 0.85 -15.36 16.10
N ILE A 238 1.33 -14.11 16.03
CA ILE A 238 2.55 -13.77 15.29
C ILE A 238 3.81 -14.27 16.01
N PRO A 239 4.02 -13.99 17.31
CA PRO A 239 5.13 -14.58 18.06
C PRO A 239 5.18 -16.11 17.98
N ASP A 240 4.05 -16.80 18.12
CA ASP A 240 3.97 -18.26 18.10
C ASP A 240 4.31 -18.83 16.71
N MET A 241 3.83 -18.18 15.64
CA MET A 241 4.23 -18.49 14.27
C MET A 241 5.74 -18.33 14.10
N VAL A 242 6.30 -17.18 14.47
CA VAL A 242 7.74 -16.88 14.31
C VAL A 242 8.59 -17.86 15.11
N ASP A 243 8.20 -18.16 16.34
CA ASP A 243 8.87 -19.09 17.23
C ASP A 243 8.86 -20.53 16.65
N ALA A 244 7.73 -21.00 16.13
CA ALA A 244 7.64 -22.29 15.44
C ALA A 244 8.54 -22.34 14.19
N LEU A 245 8.49 -21.30 13.34
CA LEU A 245 9.32 -21.22 12.14
C LEU A 245 10.81 -21.18 12.49
N SER A 246 11.21 -20.49 13.56
CA SER A 246 12.59 -20.41 14.04
C SER A 246 13.17 -21.76 14.48
N ARG A 247 12.30 -22.69 14.89
CA ARG A 247 12.65 -24.09 15.21
C ARG A 247 12.71 -25.01 14.00
N GLY A 248 12.41 -24.51 12.80
CA GLY A 248 12.39 -25.30 11.58
C GLY A 248 11.06 -26.00 11.30
N VAL A 249 9.99 -25.66 12.04
CA VAL A 249 8.64 -26.15 11.73
C VAL A 249 8.20 -25.55 10.40
N SER A 250 7.58 -26.36 9.52
CA SER A 250 7.08 -25.85 8.25
C SER A 250 5.94 -24.85 8.47
N PHE A 251 5.80 -23.91 7.54
CA PHE A 251 4.76 -22.88 7.63
C PHE A 251 3.36 -23.46 7.81
N ASP A 252 3.01 -24.49 7.03
CA ASP A 252 1.71 -25.15 7.09
C ASP A 252 1.40 -25.73 8.48
N VAL A 253 2.41 -26.32 9.13
CA VAL A 253 2.27 -26.89 10.47
C VAL A 253 2.17 -25.79 11.52
N ALA A 254 2.97 -24.73 11.40
CA ALA A 254 2.89 -23.58 12.30
C ALA A 254 1.52 -22.88 12.19
N LEU A 255 0.99 -22.71 10.98
CA LEU A 255 -0.34 -22.17 10.71
C LEU A 255 -1.42 -23.02 11.38
N PHE A 256 -1.33 -24.34 11.23
CA PHE A 256 -2.27 -25.27 11.86
C PHE A 256 -2.19 -25.23 13.39
N GLN A 257 -0.99 -25.16 13.95
CA GLN A 257 -0.80 -25.07 15.40
C GLN A 257 -1.39 -23.78 15.99
N THR A 258 -1.26 -22.68 15.24
CA THR A 258 -1.73 -21.34 15.67
C THR A 258 -3.24 -21.16 15.50
N THR A 259 -3.81 -21.66 14.39
CA THR A 259 -5.20 -21.36 14.00
C THR A 259 -6.15 -22.55 14.09
N GLY A 260 -5.63 -23.76 14.20
CA GLY A 260 -6.39 -25.01 14.05
C GLY A 260 -6.81 -25.31 12.60
N MET A 261 -6.35 -24.53 11.62
CA MET A 261 -6.76 -24.65 10.21
C MET A 261 -5.61 -25.13 9.32
N THR A 262 -5.93 -26.00 8.38
CA THR A 262 -5.01 -26.32 7.28
C THR A 262 -4.89 -25.11 6.35
N PRO A 263 -3.81 -25.00 5.54
CA PRO A 263 -3.66 -23.88 4.60
C PRO A 263 -4.89 -23.66 3.68
N SER A 264 -5.49 -24.75 3.18
CA SER A 264 -6.70 -24.67 2.35
C SER A 264 -7.95 -24.21 3.11
N ALA A 265 -8.08 -24.62 4.38
CA ALA A 265 -9.19 -24.17 5.22
C ALA A 265 -9.03 -22.70 5.59
N PHE A 266 -7.80 -22.27 5.91
CA PHE A 266 -7.47 -20.87 6.17
C PHE A 266 -7.75 -19.98 4.95
N GLU A 267 -7.37 -20.41 3.75
CA GLU A 267 -7.69 -19.71 2.48
C GLU A 267 -9.20 -19.54 2.30
N SER A 268 -9.98 -20.60 2.54
CA SER A 268 -11.43 -20.56 2.41
C SER A 268 -12.07 -19.61 3.44
N GLU A 269 -11.58 -19.64 4.68
CA GLU A 269 -12.03 -18.72 5.73
C GLU A 269 -11.62 -17.27 5.40
N PHE A 270 -10.42 -17.06 4.85
CA PHE A 270 -9.95 -15.75 4.38
C PHE A 270 -10.90 -15.16 3.34
N GLN A 271 -11.28 -15.94 2.33
CA GLN A 271 -12.23 -15.50 1.31
C GLN A 271 -13.60 -15.14 1.93
N CYS A 272 -14.07 -15.94 2.90
CA CYS A 272 -15.31 -15.65 3.64
C CYS A 272 -15.19 -14.39 4.51
N TYR A 273 -14.06 -14.21 5.21
CA TYR A 273 -13.75 -13.05 6.04
C TYR A 273 -13.77 -11.76 5.21
N VAL A 274 -13.09 -11.76 4.07
CA VAL A 274 -13.11 -10.63 3.12
C VAL A 274 -14.52 -10.38 2.59
N GLY A 275 -15.21 -11.43 2.14
CA GLY A 275 -16.57 -11.33 1.60
C GLY A 275 -17.59 -10.79 2.62
N ARG A 276 -17.48 -11.17 3.89
CA ARG A 276 -18.35 -10.68 4.97
C ARG A 276 -18.10 -9.21 5.29
N ARG A 277 -16.83 -8.80 5.34
CA ARG A 277 -16.44 -7.46 5.79
C ARG A 277 -16.51 -6.41 4.68
N PHE A 278 -16.38 -6.85 3.43
CA PHE A 278 -16.25 -5.95 2.29
C PHE A 278 -17.11 -6.32 1.09
N GLY A 279 -17.95 -7.36 1.18
CA GLY A 279 -18.89 -7.69 0.11
C GLY A 279 -19.94 -6.59 -0.12
N PRO A 280 -20.72 -6.67 -1.21
CA PRO A 280 -21.74 -5.68 -1.55
C PRO A 280 -22.77 -5.47 -0.43
N TRP A 281 -23.04 -6.50 0.37
CA TRP A 281 -23.90 -6.41 1.54
C TRP A 281 -23.31 -5.56 2.67
N ALA A 282 -22.00 -5.56 2.87
CA ALA A 282 -21.34 -4.73 3.88
C ALA A 282 -21.50 -3.24 3.56
N VAL A 283 -21.41 -2.88 2.27
CA VAL A 283 -21.60 -1.51 1.77
C VAL A 283 -23.02 -1.02 2.00
N LEU A 284 -24.02 -1.88 1.78
CA LEU A 284 -25.44 -1.51 2.01
C LEU A 284 -25.78 -1.25 3.48
N THR A 285 -24.94 -1.71 4.41
CA THR A 285 -25.14 -1.50 5.85
C THR A 285 -24.43 -0.25 6.40
N THR A 286 -23.72 0.51 5.57
CA THR A 286 -23.06 1.73 6.04
C THR A 286 -24.05 2.89 6.22
N PRO A 287 -23.84 3.78 7.21
CA PRO A 287 -24.70 4.97 7.41
C PRO A 287 -24.82 5.83 6.14
N GLU A 288 -23.76 5.93 5.36
CA GLU A 288 -23.71 6.69 4.11
C GLU A 288 -24.63 6.09 3.05
N ALA A 289 -24.68 4.76 2.95
CA ALA A 289 -25.58 4.06 2.04
C ALA A 289 -27.06 4.29 2.41
N ILE A 290 -27.36 4.35 3.71
CA ILE A 290 -28.71 4.69 4.19
C ILE A 290 -29.10 6.10 3.74
N TRP A 291 -28.22 7.10 3.95
CA TRP A 291 -28.50 8.48 3.52
C TRP A 291 -28.60 8.63 2.00
N LEU A 292 -27.78 7.90 1.24
CA LEU A 292 -27.87 7.84 -0.22
C LEU A 292 -29.22 7.23 -0.66
N ALA A 293 -29.64 6.13 -0.04
CA ALA A 293 -30.92 5.48 -0.32
C ALA A 293 -32.11 6.39 0.01
N VAL A 294 -32.08 7.09 1.16
CA VAL A 294 -33.09 8.09 1.51
C VAL A 294 -33.12 9.24 0.50
N SER A 295 -31.96 9.73 0.08
CA SER A 295 -31.86 10.81 -0.93
C SER A 295 -32.41 10.37 -2.28
N LEU A 296 -32.08 9.15 -2.73
CA LEU A 296 -32.59 8.57 -3.97
C LEU A 296 -34.11 8.34 -3.88
N MET A 297 -34.62 7.87 -2.74
CA MET A 297 -36.04 7.71 -2.49
C MET A 297 -36.78 9.05 -2.56
N ILE A 298 -36.24 10.11 -1.95
CA ILE A 298 -36.80 11.47 -2.02
C ILE A 298 -36.80 11.97 -3.46
N LEU A 299 -35.71 11.77 -4.21
CA LEU A 299 -35.61 12.15 -5.61
C LEU A 299 -36.65 11.40 -6.47
N LEU A 300 -36.78 10.09 -6.28
CA LEU A 300 -37.77 9.27 -6.99
C LEU A 300 -39.20 9.70 -6.65
N CYS A 301 -39.50 9.97 -5.38
CA CYS A 301 -40.79 10.53 -4.96
C CYS A 301 -41.04 11.90 -5.63
N TYR A 302 -40.06 12.79 -5.64
CA TYR A 302 -40.16 14.10 -6.29
C TYR A 302 -40.42 13.96 -7.79
N VAL A 303 -39.67 13.11 -8.48
CA VAL A 303 -39.82 12.84 -9.92
C VAL A 303 -41.20 12.25 -10.21
N ALA A 304 -41.65 11.26 -9.42
CA ALA A 304 -42.97 10.65 -9.55
C ALA A 304 -44.10 11.68 -9.34
N ILE A 305 -43.99 12.54 -8.32
CA ILE A 305 -44.94 13.64 -8.08
C ILE A 305 -44.91 14.61 -9.26
N ARG A 306 -43.73 14.97 -9.77
CA ARG A 306 -43.60 15.89 -10.90
C ARG A 306 -44.23 15.35 -12.18
N PHE A 307 -44.03 14.06 -12.49
CA PHE A 307 -44.68 13.41 -13.63
C PHE A 307 -46.21 13.36 -13.45
N ARG A 308 -46.70 13.01 -12.25
CA ARG A 308 -48.15 13.00 -11.96
C ARG A 308 -48.78 14.39 -12.02
N ASN A 309 -48.09 15.40 -11.52
CA ASN A 309 -48.58 16.78 -11.56
C ASN A 309 -48.58 17.33 -12.99
N ARG A 310 -47.56 17.02 -13.80
CA ARG A 310 -47.52 17.41 -15.21
C ARG A 310 -48.68 16.80 -16.02
N ALA A 311 -49.06 15.56 -15.72
CA ALA A 311 -50.25 14.93 -16.31
C ALA A 311 -51.57 15.61 -15.86
N ARG A 312 -51.65 16.08 -14.59
CA ARG A 312 -52.81 16.81 -14.07
C ARG A 312 -52.93 18.23 -14.63
N THR A 313 -51.82 18.94 -14.77
CA THR A 313 -51.84 20.31 -15.33
C THR A 313 -52.23 20.31 -16.80
N ALA A 314 -51.79 19.32 -17.59
CA ALA A 314 -52.25 19.15 -18.96
C ALA A 314 -53.77 18.92 -19.05
N ALA A 315 -54.34 18.17 -18.10
CA ALA A 315 -55.79 17.97 -18.01
C ALA A 315 -56.57 19.25 -17.62
N TRP A 316 -55.93 20.19 -16.89
CA TRP A 316 -56.53 21.49 -16.52
C TRP A 316 -56.39 22.55 -17.61
N GLU A 317 -55.43 22.40 -18.53
CA GLU A 317 -55.29 23.29 -19.70
C GLU A 317 -56.34 23.00 -20.78
N ASP A 318 -56.86 21.78 -20.83
CA ASP A 318 -57.96 21.37 -21.73
C ASP A 318 -59.37 21.69 -21.19
N GLU A 319 -59.49 22.07 -19.91
CA GLU A 319 -60.76 22.57 -19.36
C GLU A 319 -60.98 24.02 -19.83
N ASP A 320 -61.99 24.25 -20.68
CA ASP A 320 -62.36 25.58 -21.17
C ASP A 320 -62.58 26.50 -19.95
N PRO A 321 -61.89 27.65 -19.82
CA PRO A 321 -62.05 28.55 -18.66
C PRO A 321 -63.49 29.06 -18.48
N LEU A 322 -64.32 28.97 -19.53
CA LEU A 322 -65.76 29.20 -19.41
C LEU A 322 -66.43 28.16 -18.52
N ASP A 323 -65.92 26.93 -18.48
CA ASP A 323 -66.50 25.84 -17.70
C ASP A 323 -66.25 25.91 -16.20
N ALA A 324 -65.37 26.80 -15.75
CA ALA A 324 -65.22 27.14 -14.34
C ALA A 324 -66.22 28.23 -13.87
N LEU A 325 -66.89 28.95 -14.78
CA LEU A 325 -67.79 30.05 -14.42
C LEU A 325 -69.16 29.54 -13.94
N PRO A 326 -69.88 30.27 -13.07
CA PRO A 326 -71.27 29.96 -12.76
C PRO A 326 -72.13 30.06 -14.04
N LEU A 327 -72.92 29.03 -14.35
CA LEU A 327 -74.32 29.20 -14.77
C LEU A 327 -74.64 30.38 -15.72
N LYS A 328 -75.03 31.45 -15.04
CA LYS A 328 -75.48 32.74 -15.58
C LYS A 328 -74.37 33.54 -16.28
N LEU A 329 -73.12 33.47 -15.81
CA LEU A 329 -71.97 34.14 -16.41
C LEU A 329 -71.55 33.46 -17.72
N ARG A 330 -71.57 32.11 -17.79
CA ARG A 330 -71.33 31.38 -19.05
C ARG A 330 -72.29 31.80 -20.15
N LEU A 331 -73.58 31.84 -19.82
CA LEU A 331 -74.63 32.25 -20.75
C LEU A 331 -74.47 33.71 -21.19
N LYS A 332 -74.08 34.62 -20.28
CA LYS A 332 -73.87 36.03 -20.60
C LYS A 332 -72.70 36.24 -21.56
N VAL A 333 -71.57 35.56 -21.34
CA VAL A 333 -70.38 35.62 -22.20
C VAL A 333 -70.66 35.01 -23.59
N ARG A 334 -71.34 33.86 -23.65
CA ARG A 334 -71.76 33.24 -24.93
C ARG A 334 -72.73 34.13 -25.73
N ARG A 335 -73.64 34.84 -25.05
CA ARG A 335 -74.58 35.77 -25.69
C ARG A 335 -73.87 37.01 -26.25
N ALA A 336 -72.91 37.56 -25.50
CA ALA A 336 -72.11 38.71 -25.91
C ALA A 336 -71.24 38.42 -27.15
N ARG A 337 -70.65 37.22 -27.24
CA ARG A 337 -69.91 36.76 -28.43
C ARG A 337 -70.81 36.69 -29.67
N ARG A 338 -71.99 36.06 -29.58
CA ARG A 338 -72.94 35.98 -30.71
C ARG A 338 -73.44 37.33 -31.21
N SER A 339 -73.57 38.33 -30.33
CA SER A 339 -73.98 39.69 -30.70
C SER A 339 -72.84 40.57 -31.25
N GLY A 340 -71.58 40.20 -31.02
CA GLY A 340 -70.42 40.87 -31.62
C GLY A 340 -70.16 40.38 -33.04
N GLU A 341 -70.30 39.08 -33.27
CA GLU A 341 -70.11 38.43 -34.59
C GLU A 341 -71.14 38.89 -35.63
N SER A 342 -72.37 39.19 -35.21
CA SER A 342 -73.41 39.76 -36.10
C SER A 342 -73.18 41.23 -36.48
N ARG A 343 -72.12 41.88 -35.95
CA ARG A 343 -71.85 43.31 -36.13
C ARG A 343 -70.67 43.58 -37.07
N ASP A 344 -69.87 42.55 -37.39
CA ASP A 344 -68.74 42.61 -38.33
C ASP A 344 -69.09 42.06 -39.73
N GLU A 345 -70.31 41.54 -39.95
CA GLU A 345 -70.80 41.04 -41.25
C GLU A 345 -71.64 42.04 -42.07
N HIS A 346 -71.65 43.34 -41.72
CA HIS A 346 -72.43 44.36 -42.43
C HIS A 346 -71.61 45.52 -43.00
#